data_AF-A0A2P4X1K6-F1
#
_entry.id   AF-A0A2P4X1K6-F1
#
_cell.length_a   1.000
_cell.length_b   1.000
_cell.length_c   1.000
_cell.angle_alpha   90.00
_cell.angle_beta   90.00
_cell.angle_gamma   90.00
#
_symmetry.space_group_name_H-M   'P 1'
#
loop_
_entity.id
_entity.type
_entity.pdbx_description
1 polymer ?
#
loop_
_entity_poly.entity_id
_entity_poly.type
_entity_poly.pdbx_seq_one_letter_code
_entity_poly.pdbx_strand_id
1 'polypeptide(L)' 'MFQGGFVGQDVQVHVKKAGGVQWEHVEVDVDPQDSNDLQEFPCKLQQVEAIALTFQRSTDFYGRVVIYRLEVRGGEGK' A
#
# COMPACT_ATOMS: atom_id res chain seq x y z
N MET A 1 9.57 2.70 -22.69
CA MET A 1 10.63 2.01 -21.94
C MET A 1 10.41 2.33 -20.47
N PHE A 2 10.24 1.32 -19.62
CA PHE A 2 10.23 1.51 -18.18
C PHE A 2 11.65 1.83 -17.71
N GLN A 3 11.83 2.90 -16.93
CA GLN A 3 13.06 3.14 -16.19
C GLN A 3 12.83 2.64 -14.77
N GLY A 4 13.15 1.36 -14.57
CA GLY A 4 13.20 0.76 -13.23
C GLY A 4 14.38 1.31 -12.42
N GLY A 5 14.63 0.66 -11.28
CA GLY A 5 15.66 1.01 -10.31
C GLY A 5 15.10 1.59 -9.02
N PHE A 6 13.78 1.76 -8.91
CA PHE A 6 13.14 2.49 -7.82
C PHE A 6 11.87 1.79 -7.36
N VAL A 7 11.91 1.24 -6.15
CA VAL A 7 10.75 0.59 -5.54
C VAL A 7 10.69 0.90 -4.05
N GLY A 8 9.47 1.13 -3.56
CA GLY A 8 9.21 1.29 -2.12
C GLY A 8 9.31 -0.06 -1.41
N GLN A 9 9.91 -0.07 -0.23
CA GLN A 9 10.21 -1.27 0.55
C GLN A 9 9.66 -1.15 1.97
N ASP A 10 9.58 -2.30 2.65
CA ASP A 10 9.16 -2.39 4.05
C ASP A 10 7.81 -1.68 4.27
N VAL A 11 6.84 -1.97 3.39
CA VAL A 11 5.56 -1.28 3.36
C VAL A 11 4.68 -1.76 4.50
N GLN A 12 4.23 -0.83 5.33
CA GLN A 12 3.29 -1.09 6.40
C GLN A 12 1.89 -0.61 6.02
N VAL A 13 0.89 -1.42 6.33
CA VAL A 13 -0.51 -1.09 6.12
C VAL A 13 -1.17 -0.84 7.47
N HIS A 14 -1.83 0.30 7.60
CA HIS A 14 -2.68 0.61 8.74
C HIS A 14 -4.08 0.97 8.25
N VAL A 15 -5.07 0.70 9.09
CA VAL A 15 -6.47 1.01 8.77
C VAL A 15 -7.14 1.74 9.93
N LYS A 16 -8.13 2.57 9.58
CA LYS A 16 -9.17 2.99 10.51
C LYS A 16 -10.44 2.23 10.17
N LYS A 17 -10.99 1.54 11.16
CA LYS A 17 -12.29 0.88 11.05
C LYS A 17 -13.42 1.90 11.21
N ALA A 18 -14.62 1.52 10.79
CA ALA A 18 -15.80 2.36 10.85
C ALA A 18 -16.10 2.85 12.26
N GLY A 19 -16.23 4.17 12.43
CA GLY A 19 -16.38 4.81 13.74
C GLY A 19 -15.15 4.74 14.66
N GLY A 20 -14.02 4.23 14.18
CA GLY A 20 -12.76 4.11 14.90
C GLY A 20 -11.87 5.35 14.72
N VAL A 21 -11.24 5.80 15.80
CA VAL A 21 -10.33 6.97 15.78
C VAL A 21 -8.87 6.55 15.61
N GLN A 22 -8.51 5.35 16.06
CA GLN A 22 -7.13 4.86 16.09
C GLN A 22 -6.77 4.12 14.80
N TRP A 23 -5.49 4.24 14.41
CA TRP A 23 -4.92 3.43 13.35
C TRP A 23 -4.56 2.05 13.89
N GLU A 24 -5.01 1.01 13.22
CA GLU A 24 -4.70 -0.39 13.53
C GLU A 24 -3.75 -0.95 12.47
N HIS A 25 -2.67 -1.59 12.89
CA HIS A 25 -1.77 -2.28 11.97
C HIS A 25 -2.46 -3.51 11.36
N VAL A 26 -2.27 -3.70 10.05
CA VAL A 26 -2.78 -4.85 9.31
C VAL A 26 -1.62 -5.75 8.94
N GLU A 27 -1.72 -7.02 9.33
CA GLU A 27 -0.79 -8.05 8.90
C GLU A 27 -1.08 -8.43 7.44
N VAL A 28 -0.40 -7.74 6.52
CA VAL A 28 -0.42 -8.01 5.08
C VAL A 28 0.97 -7.78 4.51
N ASP A 29 1.43 -8.71 3.69
CA ASP A 29 2.70 -8.59 2.99
C ASP A 29 2.52 -7.74 1.73
N VAL A 30 3.03 -6.51 1.79
CA VAL A 30 3.13 -5.62 0.62
C VAL A 30 4.61 -5.45 0.30
N ASP A 31 5.10 -6.27 -0.63
CA ASP A 31 6.49 -6.26 -1.12
C ASP A 31 6.54 -6.00 -2.62
N PRO A 32 6.49 -4.72 -3.05
CA PRO A 32 6.50 -4.37 -4.46
C PRO A 32 7.83 -4.74 -5.11
N GLN A 33 7.74 -5.29 -6.32
CA GLN A 33 8.87 -5.55 -7.19
C GLN A 33 9.19 -4.31 -8.04
N ASP A 34 10.47 -4.11 -8.35
CA ASP A 34 10.95 -3.06 -9.25
C ASP A 34 10.61 -3.39 -10.72
N SER A 35 9.32 -3.31 -11.02
CA SER A 35 8.69 -3.58 -12.31
C SER A 35 7.57 -2.56 -12.56
N ASN A 36 7.25 -2.33 -13.82
CA ASN A 36 6.07 -1.56 -14.24
C ASN A 36 4.80 -2.39 -14.40
N ASP A 37 4.87 -3.69 -14.12
CA ASP A 37 3.69 -4.55 -14.13
C ASP A 37 2.70 -4.13 -13.04
N LEU A 38 1.40 -4.31 -13.29
CA LEU A 38 0.39 -4.14 -12.27
C LEU A 38 0.58 -5.21 -11.19
N GLN A 39 0.75 -4.79 -9.94
CA GLN A 39 0.95 -5.66 -8.79
C GLN A 39 -0.24 -5.55 -7.84
N GLU A 40 -0.71 -6.69 -7.35
CA GLU A 40 -1.88 -6.78 -6.47
C GLU A 40 -1.48 -7.40 -5.13
N PHE A 41 -1.93 -6.80 -4.02
CA PHE A 41 -1.64 -7.25 -2.65
C PHE A 41 -2.96 -7.51 -1.92
N PRO A 42 -3.49 -8.75 -1.96
CA PRO A 42 -4.76 -9.08 -1.33
C PRO A 42 -4.68 -8.98 0.20
N CYS A 43 -5.71 -8.39 0.82
CA CYS A 43 -5.86 -8.35 2.28
C CYS A 43 -7.29 -8.67 2.69
N LYS A 44 -7.47 -9.19 3.91
CA LYS A 44 -8.78 -9.49 4.49
C LYS A 44 -9.16 -8.41 5.50
N LEU A 45 -9.94 -7.43 5.03
CA LEU A 45 -10.37 -6.29 5.83
C LEU A 45 -11.89 -6.12 5.75
N GLN A 46 -12.49 -5.59 6.81
CA GLN A 46 -13.92 -5.30 6.89
C GLN A 46 -14.13 -3.95 7.55
N GLN A 47 -15.18 -3.24 7.12
CA GLN A 47 -15.60 -1.97 7.70
C GLN A 47 -14.45 -0.95 7.79
N VAL A 48 -13.70 -0.75 6.71
CA VAL A 48 -12.58 0.18 6.66
C VAL A 48 -13.05 1.53 6.13
N GLU A 49 -12.73 2.61 6.86
CA GLU A 49 -12.98 3.99 6.44
C GLU A 49 -11.74 4.65 5.83
N ALA A 50 -10.55 4.26 6.29
CA ALA A 50 -9.30 4.80 5.77
C ALA A 50 -8.19 3.74 5.77
N ILE A 51 -7.31 3.82 4.76
CA ILE A 51 -6.11 3.00 4.64
C ILE A 51 -4.91 3.95 4.58
N ALA A 52 -3.88 3.65 5.37
CA ALA A 52 -2.58 4.30 5.31
C ALA A 52 -1.54 3.28 4.85
N LEU A 53 -0.85 3.60 3.75
CA LEU A 53 0.32 2.90 3.27
C LEU A 53 1.55 3.69 3.69
N THR A 54 2.49 3.06 4.41
CA THR A 54 3.73 3.70 4.84
C THR A 54 4.91 2.94 4.28
N PHE A 55 5.65 3.57 3.39
CA PHE A 55 6.90 3.04 2.84
C PHE A 55 8.03 3.41 3.80
N GLN A 56 8.55 2.44 4.54
CA GLN A 56 9.62 2.72 5.50
C GLN A 56 10.96 2.95 4.80
N ARG A 57 11.13 2.37 3.60
CA ARG A 57 12.34 2.48 2.79
C ARG A 57 12.01 2.60 1.30
N SER A 58 13.00 3.00 0.52
CA SER A 58 12.97 2.99 -0.95
C SER A 58 14.35 2.63 -1.48
N THR A 59 14.42 1.97 -2.65
CA THR A 59 15.69 1.76 -3.36
C THR A 59 16.18 3.01 -4.08
N ASP A 60 15.36 4.07 -4.17
CA ASP A 60 15.78 5.36 -4.69
C ASP A 60 16.80 6.04 -3.77
N PHE A 61 17.86 6.58 -4.37
CA PHE A 61 18.95 7.25 -3.67
C PHE A 61 18.50 8.44 -2.81
N TYR A 62 17.42 9.13 -3.21
CA TYR A 62 16.86 10.26 -2.48
C TYR A 62 15.62 9.88 -1.65
N GLY A 63 15.31 8.58 -1.54
CA GLY A 63 14.15 8.07 -0.80
C GLY A 63 12.81 8.33 -1.48
N ARG A 64 12.79 8.67 -2.78
CA ARG A 64 11.54 8.92 -3.50
C ARG A 64 10.78 7.61 -3.71
N VAL A 65 9.45 7.71 -3.66
CA VAL A 65 8.52 6.65 -4.05
C VAL A 65 7.55 7.26 -5.05
N VAL A 66 7.45 6.67 -6.25
CA VAL A 66 6.55 7.14 -7.31
C VAL A 66 5.47 6.08 -7.50
N ILE A 67 4.22 6.49 -7.33
CA ILE A 67 3.05 5.64 -7.53
C ILE A 67 2.33 6.13 -8.78
N TYR A 68 2.38 5.34 -9.86
CA TYR A 68 1.73 5.69 -11.12
C TYR A 68 0.21 5.49 -11.09
N ARG A 69 -0.23 4.40 -10.44
CA ARG A 69 -1.63 4.05 -10.25
C ARG A 69 -1.77 3.33 -8.92
N LEU A 70 -2.77 3.73 -8.14
CA LEU A 70 -3.15 3.06 -6.91
C LEU A 70 -4.66 2.81 -6.97
N GLU A 71 -5.05 1.57 -6.76
CA GLU A 71 -6.45 1.17 -6.66
C GLU A 71 -6.68 0.43 -5.35
N VAL A 72 -7.71 0.81 -4.63
CA VAL A 72 -8.24 0.04 -3.50
C VAL A 72 -9.49 -0.67 -4.03
N ARG A 73 -9.45 -2.01 -4.02
CA ARG A 73 -10.56 -2.85 -4.49
C ARG A 73 -11.24 -3.53 -3.32
N GLY A 74 -12.57 -3.55 -3.33
CA GLY A 74 -13.39 -4.15 -2.28
C GLY A 74 -14.87 -4.04 -2.62
N GLY A 75 -15.72 -4.57 -1.74
CA GLY A 75 -17.16 -4.33 -1.80
C GLY A 75 -17.52 -3.09 -0.98
N GLU A 76 -18.37 -2.23 -1.52
CA GLU A 76 -19.04 -1.21 -0.72
C GLU A 76 -20.16 -1.86 0.08
N GLY A 77 -20.21 -1.60 1.39
CA GLY A 77 -21.35 -1.98 2.22
C GLY A 77 -22.60 -1.24 1.76
N LYS A 78 -23.75 -1.95 1.75
CA LYS A 78 -25.05 -1.34 1.49
C LYS A 78 -25.48 -0.42 2.62
#